data_AF-A0A7H4PLU7-F1
#
_entry.id   AF-A0A7H4PLU7-F1
#
_cell.length_a   1.000
_cell.length_b   1.000
_cell.length_c   1.000
_cell.angle_alpha   90.00
_cell.angle_beta   90.00
_cell.angle_gamma   90.00
#
_symmetry.space_group_name_H-M   'P 1'
#
loop_
_entity.id
_entity.type
_entity.pdbx_description
1 polymer ?
#
loop_
_entity_poly.entity_id
_entity_poly.type
_entity_poly.pdbx_seq_one_letter_code
_entity_poly.pdbx_strand_id
1 'polypeptide(L)'
;MAQKVAKEKYNLDVEVVTFNDFVLPNEALNNGDLDANAFQHKPYLDKQIQERGYKLVQVGTTFVYPIAAYSKKITSVAQLPDGAQVAVPNDPTNLGRSLLLLQKQGLITLKDGVGLLPTSLDIINNPKKLKIVEIEAPQLTRALDDQQITMAIINTTFSSQVGLSPSRNGLFVESKRFPLREYLRQSYRK
;
A
#
# COMPACT_ATOMS: atom_id res chain seq x y z
N MET A 1 23.12 1.84 3.07
CA MET A 1 23.31 1.45 4.49
C MET A 1 23.23 -0.07 4.68
N ALA A 2 22.20 -0.76 4.16
CA ALA A 2 22.05 -2.21 4.32
C ALA A 2 23.22 -3.04 3.76
N GLN A 3 23.68 -2.76 2.52
CA GLN A 3 24.83 -3.46 1.90
C GLN A 3 26.10 -3.36 2.74
N LYS A 4 26.39 -2.16 3.28
CA LYS A 4 27.53 -1.93 4.16
C LYS A 4 27.47 -2.80 5.41
N VAL A 5 26.31 -2.85 6.08
CA VAL A 5 26.12 -3.69 7.27
C VAL A 5 26.24 -5.18 6.92
N ALA A 6 25.67 -5.61 5.79
CA ALA A 6 25.76 -6.99 5.31
C ALA A 6 27.21 -7.43 5.09
N LYS A 7 28.02 -6.58 4.45
CA LYS A 7 29.43 -6.86 4.20
C LYS A 7 30.25 -6.85 5.48
N GLU A 8 30.15 -5.79 6.27
CA GLU A 8 31.03 -5.59 7.45
C GLU A 8 30.74 -6.56 8.59
N LYS A 9 29.46 -6.94 8.81
CA LYS A 9 29.08 -7.79 9.96
C LYS A 9 28.90 -9.25 9.60
N TYR A 10 28.49 -9.54 8.38
CA TYR A 10 28.09 -10.90 7.98
C TYR A 10 28.91 -11.43 6.80
N ASN A 11 29.85 -10.63 6.26
CA ASN A 11 30.63 -10.97 5.07
C ASN A 11 29.78 -11.38 3.87
N LEU A 12 28.61 -10.75 3.71
CA LEU A 12 27.69 -10.98 2.62
C LEU A 12 27.82 -9.87 1.57
N ASP A 13 28.04 -10.26 0.32
CA ASP A 13 27.95 -9.36 -0.83
C ASP A 13 26.48 -9.28 -1.28
N VAL A 14 25.87 -8.11 -1.09
CA VAL A 14 24.46 -7.87 -1.40
C VAL A 14 24.34 -6.94 -2.58
N GLU A 15 23.74 -7.43 -3.66
CA GLU A 15 23.27 -6.61 -4.78
C GLU A 15 21.85 -6.13 -4.52
N VAL A 16 21.59 -4.84 -4.76
CA VAL A 16 20.26 -4.26 -4.57
C VAL A 16 19.64 -4.03 -5.95
N VAL A 17 18.63 -4.83 -6.26
CA VAL A 17 17.78 -4.66 -7.45
C VAL A 17 16.56 -3.84 -7.06
N THR A 18 16.27 -2.78 -7.81
CA THR A 18 15.12 -1.90 -7.57
C THR A 18 14.01 -2.18 -8.58
N PHE A 19 12.77 -2.10 -8.11
CA PHE A 19 11.57 -2.24 -8.91
C PHE A 19 10.68 -1.02 -8.73
N ASN A 20 9.86 -0.72 -9.74
CA ASN A 20 8.92 0.41 -9.74
C ASN A 20 7.46 -0.02 -9.55
N ASP A 21 7.22 -1.29 -9.27
CA ASP A 21 5.90 -1.87 -9.01
C ASP A 21 5.95 -2.96 -7.91
N PHE A 22 4.78 -3.54 -7.60
CA PHE A 22 4.63 -4.57 -6.56
C PHE A 22 4.53 -6.00 -7.10
N VAL A 23 4.42 -6.18 -8.42
CA VAL A 23 4.22 -7.48 -9.07
C VAL A 23 5.57 -8.16 -9.35
N LEU A 24 6.46 -7.45 -10.03
CA LEU A 24 7.74 -7.99 -10.51
C LEU A 24 8.65 -8.55 -9.42
N PRO A 25 8.75 -7.98 -8.20
CA PRO A 25 9.67 -8.53 -7.19
C PRO A 25 9.34 -9.95 -6.75
N ASN A 26 8.06 -10.35 -6.76
CA ASN A 26 7.66 -11.73 -6.43
C ASN A 26 7.89 -12.69 -7.59
N GLU A 27 7.63 -12.23 -8.81
CA GLU A 27 7.90 -13.01 -10.02
C GLU A 27 9.41 -13.29 -10.16
N ALA A 28 10.25 -12.27 -10.03
CA ALA A 28 11.71 -12.40 -10.08
C ALA A 28 12.25 -13.34 -9.00
N LEU A 29 11.75 -13.25 -7.76
CA LEU A 29 12.11 -14.19 -6.68
C LEU A 29 11.65 -15.62 -6.98
N ASN A 30 10.44 -15.79 -7.52
CA ASN A 30 9.93 -17.11 -7.87
C ASN A 30 10.73 -17.76 -9.04
N ASN A 31 11.16 -16.95 -10.00
CA ASN A 31 11.95 -17.39 -11.16
C ASN A 31 13.42 -17.69 -10.81
N GLY A 32 13.90 -17.21 -9.66
CA GLY A 32 15.29 -17.37 -9.21
C GLY A 32 16.22 -16.24 -9.66
N ASP A 33 15.66 -15.14 -10.17
CA ASP A 33 16.42 -13.93 -10.52
C ASP A 33 16.80 -13.12 -9.26
N LEU A 34 16.12 -13.37 -8.14
CA LEU A 34 16.43 -12.81 -6.82
C LEU A 34 16.55 -13.94 -5.80
N ASP A 35 17.46 -13.78 -4.84
CA ASP A 35 17.52 -14.65 -3.66
C ASP A 35 16.47 -14.25 -2.60
N ALA A 36 16.19 -12.95 -2.47
CA ALA A 36 15.19 -12.44 -1.54
C ALA A 36 14.59 -11.11 -2.03
N ASN A 37 13.34 -10.84 -1.63
CA ASN A 37 12.73 -9.52 -1.79
C ASN A 37 12.23 -8.97 -0.44
N ALA A 38 12.14 -7.64 -0.31
CA ALA A 38 11.74 -6.96 0.93
C ALA A 38 10.85 -5.73 0.66
N PHE A 39 9.64 -5.94 0.13
CA PHE A 39 8.76 -4.85 -0.34
C PHE A 39 7.28 -4.97 0.07
N GLN A 40 6.87 -6.12 0.63
CA GLN A 40 5.45 -6.47 0.85
C GLN A 40 5.12 -6.83 2.31
N HIS A 41 3.84 -6.74 2.66
CA HIS A 41 3.28 -7.29 3.91
C HIS A 41 2.63 -8.67 3.67
N LYS A 42 2.38 -9.47 4.71
CA LYS A 42 1.86 -10.85 4.53
C LYS A 42 0.52 -10.96 3.85
N PRO A 43 -0.47 -10.07 4.08
CA PRO A 43 -1.70 -10.16 3.29
C PRO A 43 -1.44 -10.09 1.78
N TYR A 44 -0.42 -9.33 1.34
CA TYR A 44 -0.03 -9.24 -0.06
C TYR A 44 0.67 -10.52 -0.51
N LEU A 45 1.64 -11.01 0.27
CA LEU A 45 2.34 -12.26 -0.02
C LEU A 45 1.38 -13.46 -0.10
N ASP A 46 0.50 -13.62 0.89
CA ASP A 46 -0.48 -14.71 0.94
C ASP A 46 -1.42 -14.67 -0.26
N LYS A 47 -1.88 -13.47 -0.64
CA LYS A 47 -2.72 -13.26 -1.82
C LYS A 47 -1.98 -13.61 -3.11
N GLN A 48 -0.72 -13.19 -3.25
CA GLN A 48 0.12 -13.52 -4.41
C GLN A 48 0.39 -15.03 -4.51
N ILE A 49 0.66 -15.71 -3.38
CA ILE A 49 0.79 -17.17 -3.34
C ILE A 49 -0.51 -17.84 -3.78
N GLN A 50 -1.66 -17.38 -3.25
CA GLN A 50 -2.97 -17.92 -3.62
C GLN A 50 -3.29 -17.75 -5.11
N GLU A 51 -2.98 -16.58 -5.70
CA GLU A 51 -3.35 -16.26 -7.08
C GLU A 51 -2.37 -16.74 -8.14
N ARG A 52 -1.07 -16.84 -7.80
CA ARG A 52 0.00 -17.17 -8.74
C ARG A 52 0.64 -18.52 -8.49
N GLY A 53 0.31 -19.19 -7.38
CA GLY A 53 0.91 -20.47 -7.00
C GLY A 53 2.40 -20.35 -6.63
N TYR A 54 2.86 -19.16 -6.26
CA TYR A 54 4.25 -18.91 -5.92
C TYR A 54 4.71 -19.75 -4.73
N LYS A 55 5.94 -20.26 -4.79
CA LYS A 55 6.57 -21.06 -3.72
C LYS A 55 7.44 -20.19 -2.80
N LEU A 56 6.83 -19.12 -2.29
CA LEU A 56 7.51 -18.14 -1.47
C LEU A 56 7.14 -18.31 0.00
N VAL A 57 8.10 -17.99 0.87
CA VAL A 57 7.86 -17.91 2.32
C VAL A 57 8.41 -16.65 2.88
N GLN A 58 7.75 -16.15 3.93
CA GLN A 58 8.33 -15.16 4.82
C GLN A 58 9.47 -15.78 5.63
N VAL A 59 10.63 -15.11 5.63
CA VAL A 59 11.81 -15.47 6.43
C VAL A 59 12.16 -14.41 7.48
N GLY A 60 11.55 -13.22 7.41
CA GLY A 60 11.82 -12.15 8.37
C GLY A 60 10.89 -10.97 8.26
N THR A 61 11.05 -10.02 9.19
CA THR A 61 10.24 -8.80 9.33
C THR A 61 11.12 -7.56 9.37
N THR A 62 10.73 -6.50 8.67
CA THR A 62 11.39 -5.18 8.68
C THR A 62 10.46 -4.11 9.27
N PHE A 63 9.76 -3.30 8.47
CA PHE A 63 8.85 -2.24 8.97
C PHE A 63 7.69 -1.99 8.00
N VAL A 64 6.46 -1.79 8.46
CA VAL A 64 5.38 -1.29 7.57
C VAL A 64 5.32 0.22 7.68
N TYR A 65 5.38 0.91 6.55
CA TYR A 65 5.04 2.32 6.52
C TYR A 65 3.52 2.50 6.49
N PRO A 66 2.97 3.38 7.35
CA PRO A 66 1.57 3.77 7.26
C PRO A 66 1.20 4.23 5.86
N ILE A 67 0.04 3.81 5.37
CA ILE A 67 -0.55 4.40 4.17
C ILE A 67 -1.22 5.73 4.53
N ALA A 68 -1.28 6.68 3.61
CA ALA A 68 -1.86 7.99 3.88
C ALA A 68 -2.65 8.53 2.69
N ALA A 69 -3.63 9.39 2.98
CA ALA A 69 -4.33 10.17 1.97
C ALA A 69 -3.58 11.46 1.69
N TYR A 70 -3.47 11.84 0.42
CA TYR A 70 -2.82 13.06 -0.06
C TYR A 70 -3.77 13.81 -1.00
N SER A 71 -3.63 15.12 -1.09
CA SER A 71 -4.36 15.94 -2.04
C SER A 71 -3.54 17.16 -2.44
N LYS A 72 -3.71 17.61 -3.69
CA LYS A 72 -3.26 18.92 -4.17
C LYS A 72 -4.37 19.98 -4.16
N LYS A 73 -5.62 19.60 -3.83
CA LYS A 73 -6.82 20.46 -3.94
C LYS A 73 -7.40 20.87 -2.60
N ILE A 74 -7.26 20.01 -1.60
CA ILE A 74 -7.75 20.25 -0.24
C ILE A 74 -6.60 20.08 0.75
N THR A 75 -6.68 20.80 1.87
CA THR A 75 -5.69 20.74 2.96
C THR A 75 -6.22 20.01 4.19
N SER A 76 -7.52 19.72 4.24
CA SER A 76 -8.14 18.94 5.30
C SER A 76 -9.31 18.12 4.79
N VAL A 77 -9.61 16.99 5.46
CA VAL A 77 -10.74 16.12 5.12
C VAL A 77 -12.10 16.83 5.21
N ALA A 78 -12.22 17.89 6.03
CA ALA A 78 -13.43 18.68 6.16
C ALA A 78 -13.82 19.43 4.88
N GLN A 79 -12.84 19.70 4.00
CA GLN A 79 -13.06 20.36 2.71
C GLN A 79 -13.47 19.38 1.60
N LEU A 80 -13.58 18.08 1.88
CA LEU A 80 -13.93 17.08 0.88
C LEU A 80 -15.36 17.33 0.36
N PRO A 81 -15.54 17.69 -0.92
CA PRO A 81 -16.86 17.97 -1.48
C PRO A 81 -17.65 16.67 -1.66
N ASP A 82 -18.97 16.81 -1.75
CA ASP A 82 -19.83 15.69 -2.08
C ASP A 82 -19.58 15.28 -3.55
N GLY A 83 -19.62 13.97 -3.83
CA GLY A 83 -19.29 13.43 -5.14
C GLY A 83 -17.79 13.39 -5.47
N ALA A 84 -16.92 13.75 -4.52
CA ALA A 84 -15.46 13.75 -4.71
C ALA A 84 -14.94 12.40 -5.20
N GLN A 85 -13.99 12.44 -6.14
CA GLN A 85 -13.28 11.24 -6.56
C GLN A 85 -12.09 10.97 -5.63
N VAL A 86 -12.02 9.74 -5.13
CA VAL A 86 -10.98 9.27 -4.22
C VAL A 86 -10.24 8.13 -4.90
N ALA A 87 -8.99 8.39 -5.30
CA ALA A 87 -8.15 7.37 -5.89
C ALA A 87 -7.58 6.44 -4.81
N VAL A 88 -7.63 5.13 -5.05
CA VAL A 88 -7.10 4.09 -4.14
C VAL A 88 -6.34 3.03 -4.95
N PRO A 89 -5.43 2.26 -4.32
CA PRO A 89 -4.77 1.13 -4.97
C PRO A 89 -5.79 0.09 -5.45
N ASN A 90 -5.56 -0.50 -6.62
CA ASN A 90 -6.44 -1.52 -7.20
C ASN A 90 -6.05 -2.97 -6.84
N ASP A 91 -4.90 -3.21 -6.20
CA ASP A 91 -4.60 -4.55 -5.69
C ASP A 91 -5.49 -4.87 -4.46
N PRO A 92 -6.00 -6.11 -4.31
CA PRO A 92 -7.02 -6.42 -3.32
C PRO A 92 -6.66 -6.04 -1.88
N THR A 93 -5.39 -6.16 -1.53
CA THR A 93 -4.94 -5.97 -0.14
C THR A 93 -4.77 -4.49 0.20
N ASN A 94 -4.23 -3.69 -0.72
CA ASN A 94 -4.10 -2.25 -0.51
C ASN A 94 -5.41 -1.50 -0.79
N LEU A 95 -6.28 -2.02 -1.65
CA LEU A 95 -7.67 -1.58 -1.77
C LEU A 95 -8.37 -1.73 -0.42
N GLY A 96 -8.38 -2.95 0.13
CA GLY A 96 -9.00 -3.24 1.42
C GLY A 96 -8.45 -2.36 2.54
N ARG A 97 -7.13 -2.20 2.62
CA ARG A 97 -6.46 -1.29 3.54
C ARG A 97 -6.93 0.16 3.39
N SER A 98 -7.10 0.65 2.17
CA SER A 98 -7.53 2.02 1.89
C SER A 98 -8.99 2.23 2.26
N LEU A 99 -9.86 1.27 1.97
CA LEU A 99 -11.28 1.34 2.35
C LEU A 99 -11.47 1.29 3.86
N LEU A 100 -10.73 0.44 4.57
CA LEU A 100 -10.74 0.40 6.03
C LEU A 100 -10.21 1.72 6.63
N LEU A 101 -9.24 2.37 5.99
CA LEU A 101 -8.78 3.70 6.40
C LEU A 101 -9.85 4.77 6.19
N LEU A 102 -10.56 4.76 5.06
CA LEU A 102 -11.70 5.66 4.81
C LEU A 102 -12.81 5.46 5.85
N GLN A 103 -13.13 4.20 6.19
CA GLN A 103 -14.09 3.89 7.25
C GLN A 103 -13.63 4.45 8.60
N LYS A 104 -12.35 4.32 8.94
CA LYS A 104 -11.79 4.85 10.19
C LYS A 104 -11.90 6.38 10.28
N GLN A 105 -11.92 7.08 9.14
CA GLN A 105 -12.15 8.52 9.08
C GLN A 105 -13.65 8.89 9.06
N GLY A 106 -14.56 7.92 9.13
CA GLY A 106 -16.00 8.14 9.08
C GLY A 106 -16.52 8.58 7.71
N LEU A 107 -15.72 8.40 6.64
CA LEU A 107 -16.08 8.83 5.29
C LEU A 107 -17.02 7.84 4.59
N ILE A 108 -16.91 6.56 4.94
CA ILE A 108 -17.74 5.46 4.45
C ILE A 108 -18.02 4.49 5.61
N THR A 109 -18.99 3.61 5.43
CA THR A 109 -19.20 2.45 6.29
C THR A 109 -19.19 1.21 5.42
N LEU A 110 -18.42 0.19 5.82
CA LEU A 110 -18.34 -1.11 5.17
C LEU A 110 -19.29 -2.10 5.85
N LYS A 111 -19.69 -3.16 5.13
CA LYS A 111 -20.41 -4.30 5.72
C LYS A 111 -19.60 -4.89 6.88
N ASP A 112 -20.29 -5.39 7.89
CA ASP A 112 -19.66 -6.15 8.96
C ASP A 112 -19.06 -7.46 8.41
N GLY A 113 -17.97 -7.93 9.03
CA GLY A 113 -17.37 -9.23 8.71
C GLY A 113 -16.53 -9.29 7.42
N VAL A 114 -16.33 -8.17 6.72
CA VAL A 114 -15.53 -8.10 5.46
C VAL A 114 -14.02 -8.35 5.65
N GLY A 115 -13.54 -8.39 6.90
CA GLY A 115 -12.15 -8.66 7.22
C GLY A 115 -11.18 -7.62 6.65
N LEU A 116 -10.04 -8.08 6.12
CA LEU A 116 -8.96 -7.22 5.60
C LEU A 116 -9.05 -6.94 4.09
N LEU A 117 -9.99 -7.59 3.39
CA LEU A 117 -10.12 -7.53 1.94
C LEU A 117 -11.49 -6.99 1.49
N PRO A 118 -12.05 -5.91 2.10
CA PRO A 118 -13.25 -5.31 1.56
C PRO A 118 -13.02 -4.77 0.16
N THR A 119 -14.09 -4.75 -0.63
CA THR A 119 -14.14 -4.12 -1.95
C THR A 119 -15.04 -2.89 -1.93
N SER A 120 -15.03 -2.10 -3.01
CA SER A 120 -15.95 -0.97 -3.18
C SER A 120 -17.43 -1.40 -3.11
N LEU A 121 -17.75 -2.68 -3.41
CA LEU A 121 -19.09 -3.26 -3.32
C LEU A 121 -19.56 -3.55 -1.88
N ASP A 122 -18.65 -3.44 -0.91
CA ASP A 122 -18.93 -3.65 0.50
C ASP A 122 -19.26 -2.37 1.25
N ILE A 123 -19.31 -1.23 0.55
CA ILE A 123 -19.72 0.05 1.12
C ILE A 123 -21.24 0.08 1.30
N ILE A 124 -21.71 0.15 2.55
CA ILE A 124 -23.14 0.23 2.91
C ILE A 124 -23.61 1.64 3.23
N ASN A 125 -22.69 2.54 3.55
CA ASN A 125 -23.00 3.95 3.75
C ASN A 125 -21.90 4.83 3.14
N ASN A 126 -22.30 5.85 2.40
CA ASN A 126 -21.42 6.79 1.71
C ASN A 126 -22.09 8.18 1.68
N PRO A 127 -22.14 8.90 2.81
CA PRO A 127 -22.93 10.11 2.94
C PRO A 127 -22.48 11.21 1.98
N LYS A 128 -21.18 11.28 1.68
CA LYS A 128 -20.59 12.22 0.72
C LYS A 128 -20.66 11.75 -0.73
N LYS A 129 -21.26 10.58 -1.01
CA LYS A 129 -21.34 9.98 -2.36
C LYS A 129 -19.97 9.92 -3.05
N LEU A 130 -18.92 9.61 -2.29
CA LEU A 130 -17.55 9.50 -2.79
C LEU A 130 -17.48 8.49 -3.92
N LYS A 131 -16.75 8.83 -4.98
CA LYS A 131 -16.49 7.95 -6.11
C LYS A 131 -15.12 7.32 -5.90
N ILE A 132 -15.09 6.02 -5.61
CA ILE A 132 -13.83 5.28 -5.45
C ILE A 132 -13.27 4.97 -6.84
N VAL A 133 -12.05 5.42 -7.10
CA VAL A 133 -11.34 5.19 -8.36
C VAL A 133 -10.15 4.29 -8.08
N GLU A 134 -10.21 3.06 -8.57
CA GLU A 134 -9.18 2.06 -8.34
C GLU A 134 -8.07 2.20 -9.40
N ILE A 135 -6.85 2.50 -8.96
CA ILE A 135 -5.70 2.80 -9.82
C ILE A 135 -4.50 1.96 -9.36
N GLU A 136 -3.65 1.54 -10.30
CA GLU A 136 -2.40 0.87 -9.96
C GLU A 136 -1.53 1.73 -9.03
N ALA A 137 -0.99 1.11 -7.98
CA ALA A 137 -0.32 1.83 -6.91
C ALA A 137 0.82 2.79 -7.35
N PRO A 138 1.67 2.45 -8.34
CA PRO A 138 2.68 3.37 -8.87
C PRO A 138 2.11 4.63 -9.52
N GLN A 139 0.89 4.58 -10.09
CA GLN A 139 0.27 5.69 -10.81
C GLN A 139 -0.48 6.66 -9.89
N LEU A 140 -0.74 6.28 -8.63
CA LEU A 140 -1.48 7.13 -7.68
C LEU A 140 -0.80 8.47 -7.38
N THR A 141 0.53 8.54 -7.48
CA THR A 141 1.27 9.80 -7.30
C THR A 141 0.95 10.79 -8.42
N ARG A 142 0.79 10.32 -9.66
CA ARG A 142 0.37 11.12 -10.82
C ARG A 142 -1.12 11.45 -10.79
N ALA A 143 -1.94 10.57 -10.20
CA ALA A 143 -3.38 10.83 -10.04
C ALA A 143 -3.66 12.10 -9.21
N LEU A 144 -2.71 12.57 -8.39
CA LEU A 144 -2.83 13.84 -7.68
C LEU A 144 -2.88 15.07 -8.60
N ASP A 145 -2.36 14.97 -9.83
CA ASP A 145 -2.40 16.04 -10.84
C ASP A 145 -3.68 16.02 -11.68
N ASP A 146 -4.48 14.96 -11.60
CA ASP A 146 -5.76 14.86 -12.29
C ASP A 146 -6.79 15.84 -11.70
N GLN A 147 -7.40 16.67 -12.55
CA GLN A 147 -8.41 17.65 -12.16
C GLN A 147 -9.72 17.03 -11.64
N GLN A 148 -9.95 15.75 -11.83
CA GLN A 148 -11.09 15.03 -11.28
C GLN A 148 -10.81 14.41 -9.90
N ILE A 149 -9.58 13.99 -9.62
CA ILE A 149 -9.21 13.33 -8.36
C ILE A 149 -9.07 14.35 -7.23
N THR A 150 -9.93 14.27 -6.22
CA THR A 150 -9.85 15.19 -5.08
C THR A 150 -8.75 14.79 -4.10
N MET A 151 -8.61 13.50 -3.83
CA MET A 151 -7.54 12.96 -3.00
C MET A 151 -7.19 11.54 -3.44
N ALA A 152 -5.97 11.10 -3.11
CA ALA A 152 -5.51 9.75 -3.37
C ALA A 152 -4.94 9.12 -2.09
N ILE A 153 -5.27 7.85 -1.81
CA ILE A 153 -4.65 7.07 -0.74
C ILE A 153 -3.45 6.33 -1.33
N ILE A 154 -2.24 6.66 -0.89
CA ILE A 154 -1.00 6.24 -1.54
C ILE A 154 -0.09 5.52 -0.55
N ASN A 155 0.44 4.35 -0.94
CA ASN A 155 1.49 3.64 -0.21
C ASN A 155 2.72 4.55 -0.04
N THR A 156 3.27 4.60 1.17
CA THR A 156 4.45 5.43 1.45
C THR A 156 5.63 5.13 0.52
N THR A 157 5.81 3.87 0.10
CA THR A 157 6.84 3.45 -0.86
C THR A 157 6.81 4.26 -2.16
N PHE A 158 5.63 4.65 -2.65
CA PHE A 158 5.49 5.47 -3.85
C PHE A 158 5.43 6.96 -3.52
N SER A 159 4.74 7.36 -2.45
CA SER A 159 4.65 8.78 -2.08
C SER A 159 6.04 9.37 -1.80
N SER A 160 6.93 8.61 -1.15
CA SER A 160 8.27 9.08 -0.81
C SER A 160 9.15 9.35 -2.04
N GLN A 161 8.91 8.65 -3.15
CA GLN A 161 9.67 8.84 -4.39
C GLN A 161 9.45 10.22 -5.00
N VAL A 162 8.27 10.82 -4.75
CA VAL A 162 7.92 12.17 -5.19
C VAL A 162 8.03 13.20 -4.05
N GLY A 163 8.78 12.88 -2.98
CA GLY A 163 9.03 13.78 -1.86
C GLY A 163 7.88 13.95 -0.86
N LEU A 164 6.77 13.22 -1.04
CA LEU A 164 5.63 13.26 -0.13
C LEU A 164 5.86 12.36 1.08
N SER A 165 5.62 12.90 2.27
CA SER A 165 5.68 12.15 3.52
C SER A 165 4.33 12.15 4.24
N PRO A 166 3.91 11.04 4.87
CA PRO A 166 2.65 10.99 5.62
C PRO A 166 2.53 12.09 6.68
N SER A 167 3.60 12.39 7.41
CA SER A 167 3.57 13.36 8.50
C SER A 167 3.50 14.82 8.07
N ARG A 168 4.08 15.18 6.91
CA ARG A 168 4.06 16.57 6.41
C ARG A 168 2.93 16.85 5.43
N ASN A 169 2.53 15.86 4.64
CA ASN A 169 1.66 16.06 3.48
C ASN A 169 0.36 15.25 3.56
N GLY A 170 0.22 14.34 4.53
CA GLY A 170 -0.96 13.49 4.65
C GLY A 170 -2.16 14.25 5.21
N LEU A 171 -3.32 14.14 4.54
CA LEU A 171 -4.61 14.59 5.05
C LEU A 171 -5.04 13.78 6.28
N PHE A 172 -4.82 12.47 6.19
CA PHE A 172 -4.95 11.53 7.30
C PHE A 172 -4.05 10.34 7.02
N VAL A 173 -3.51 9.77 8.10
CA VAL A 173 -2.50 8.72 8.06
C VAL A 173 -3.02 7.51 8.81
N GLU A 174 -2.78 6.33 8.26
CA GLU A 174 -3.06 5.08 8.94
C GLU A 174 -2.34 5.03 10.30
N SER A 175 -3.08 4.72 11.36
CA SER A 175 -2.48 4.61 12.68
C SER A 175 -1.50 3.43 12.75
N LYS A 176 -0.40 3.57 13.50
CA LYS A 176 0.52 2.45 13.81
C LYS A 176 -0.13 1.23 14.51
N ARG A 177 -1.38 1.35 14.97
CA ARG A 177 -2.18 0.30 15.63
C ARG A 177 -3.19 -0.40 14.70
N PHE A 178 -3.14 -0.13 13.39
CA PHE A 178 -4.03 -0.80 12.43
C PHE A 178 -3.80 -2.33 12.45
N PRO A 179 -4.82 -3.17 12.23
CA PRO A 179 -4.71 -4.64 12.31
C PRO A 179 -3.69 -5.25 11.35
N LEU A 180 -3.17 -4.48 10.38
CA LEU A 180 -1.93 -4.78 9.65
C LEU A 180 -0.68 -4.61 10.53
N ARG A 181 -0.76 -5.00 11.81
CA ARG A 181 0.43 -5.31 12.60
C ARG A 181 1.01 -6.56 11.98
N GLU A 182 1.83 -6.41 10.96
CA GLU A 182 2.96 -7.27 10.72
C GLU A 182 3.70 -6.75 9.46
N TYR A 183 4.84 -6.11 9.77
CA TYR A 183 6.07 -5.80 9.03
C TYR A 183 6.15 -6.08 7.51
N LEU A 184 6.87 -5.21 6.78
CA LEU A 184 7.48 -5.56 5.48
C LEU A 184 8.32 -6.83 5.67
N ARG A 185 8.35 -7.73 4.68
CA ARG A 185 8.85 -9.10 4.91
C ARG A 185 9.92 -9.46 3.92
N GLN A 186 11.03 -9.99 4.44
CA GLN A 186 11.92 -10.76 3.59
C GLN A 186 11.20 -12.03 3.20
N SER A 187 11.11 -12.27 1.89
CA SER A 187 10.64 -13.54 1.35
C SER A 187 11.78 -14.28 0.69
N TYR A 188 11.82 -15.61 0.81
CA TYR A 188 12.80 -16.50 0.19
C TYR A 188 12.05 -17.62 -0.56
N ARG A 189 12.70 -18.23 -1.56
CA ARG A 189 12.15 -19.38 -2.29
C ARG A 189 12.24 -20.65 -1.44
N LYS A 190 11.14 -21.41 -1.34
CA LYS A 190 11.14 -22.75 -0.74
C LYS A 190 11.85 -23.78 -1.62
#